data_AF-A0AAJ1YET4-F1
#
_entry.id   AF-A0AAJ1YET4-F1
#
_cell.length_a   1.000
_cell.length_b   1.000
_cell.length_c   1.000
_cell.angle_alpha   90.00
_cell.angle_beta   90.00
_cell.angle_gamma   90.00
#
_symmetry.space_group_name_H-M   'P 1'
#
loop_
_entity.id
_entity.type
_entity.pdbx_description
1 polymer ?
#
loop_
_entity_poly.entity_id
_entity_poly.type
_entity_poly.pdbx_seq_one_letter_code
_entity_poly.pdbx_strand_id
1 'polypeptide(L)'
;MKVDSEIIQTILVTLRDCFPHALLSEGYSNLLSKHDEDILDGHLIYLSQKGLITLPAKYNYFDDYGDQIPKPVRGQGRWAFEVKDTFITCHGIDYLADQGV
;
A
#
# COMPACT_ATOMS: atom_id res chain seq x y z
N MET A 1 12.17 11.77 -1.53
CA MET A 1 12.16 10.31 -1.31
C MET A 1 12.90 9.64 -2.45
N LYS A 2 13.81 8.70 -2.16
CA LYS A 2 14.42 7.85 -3.19
C LYS A 2 13.54 6.60 -3.34
N VAL A 3 13.19 6.26 -4.57
CA VAL A 3 12.43 5.05 -4.87
C VAL A 3 13.38 3.85 -4.82
N ASP A 4 13.05 2.85 -4.02
CA ASP A 4 13.87 1.66 -3.80
C ASP A 4 13.26 0.44 -4.49
N SER A 5 14.07 -0.26 -5.29
CA SER A 5 13.66 -1.45 -6.03
C SER A 5 13.29 -2.63 -5.12
N GLU A 6 13.96 -2.77 -3.97
CA GLU A 6 13.68 -3.87 -3.04
C GLU A 6 12.31 -3.70 -2.38
N ILE A 7 11.96 -2.47 -2.02
CA ILE A 7 10.65 -2.11 -1.46
C ILE A 7 9.56 -2.34 -2.51
N ILE A 8 9.77 -1.88 -3.76
CA ILE A 8 8.85 -2.12 -4.87
C ILE A 8 8.59 -3.62 -5.04
N GLN A 9 9.65 -4.43 -5.11
CA GLN A 9 9.53 -5.86 -5.29
C GLN A 9 8.76 -6.51 -4.14
N THR A 10 9.06 -6.12 -2.91
CA THR A 10 8.36 -6.62 -1.72
C THR A 10 6.86 -6.30 -1.76
N ILE A 11 6.49 -5.07 -2.11
CA ILE A 11 5.08 -4.66 -2.24
C ILE A 11 4.38 -5.48 -3.34
N LEU A 12 4.97 -5.54 -4.54
CA LEU A 12 4.36 -6.22 -5.68
C LEU A 12 4.22 -7.72 -5.44
N VAL A 13 5.23 -8.38 -4.87
CA VAL A 13 5.15 -9.81 -4.49
C VAL A 13 4.04 -10.02 -3.46
N THR A 14 3.96 -9.17 -2.43
CA THR A 14 2.90 -9.27 -1.41
C THR A 14 1.52 -9.14 -2.04
N LEU A 15 1.33 -8.21 -2.97
CA LEU A 15 0.05 -8.03 -3.67
C LEU A 15 -0.27 -9.18 -4.62
N ARG A 16 0.74 -9.75 -5.30
CA ARG A 16 0.60 -10.94 -6.15
C ARG A 16 0.16 -12.15 -5.33
N ASP A 17 0.76 -12.35 -4.17
CA ASP A 17 0.45 -13.49 -3.29
C ASP A 17 -0.97 -13.37 -2.70
N CYS A 18 -1.52 -12.14 -2.64
CA CYS A 18 -2.91 -11.89 -2.26
C CYS A 18 -3.89 -12.03 -3.45
N PHE A 19 -3.43 -11.98 -4.70
CA PHE A 19 -4.29 -11.99 -5.88
C PHE A 19 -5.12 -13.29 -5.96
N PRO A 20 -6.43 -13.24 -6.28
CA PRO A 20 -7.20 -12.10 -6.81
C PRO A 20 -7.81 -11.17 -5.75
N HIS A 21 -7.45 -11.33 -4.48
CA HIS A 21 -7.97 -10.52 -3.38
C HIS A 21 -7.16 -9.22 -3.22
N ALA A 22 -7.80 -8.22 -2.61
CA ALA A 22 -7.14 -6.98 -2.23
C ALA A 22 -6.08 -7.23 -1.15
N LEU A 23 -5.18 -6.26 -0.97
CA LEU A 23 -4.31 -6.22 0.19
C LEU A 23 -5.15 -6.19 1.47
N LEU A 24 -5.13 -7.30 2.20
CA LEU A 24 -5.78 -7.42 3.50
C LEU A 24 -4.98 -6.68 4.58
N SER A 25 -5.63 -6.36 5.70
CA SER A 25 -4.99 -5.69 6.84
C SER A 25 -3.70 -6.39 7.28
N GLU A 26 -3.68 -7.74 7.31
CA GLU A 26 -2.49 -8.51 7.68
C GLU A 26 -1.31 -8.32 6.71
N GLY A 27 -1.59 -8.32 5.40
CA GLY A 27 -0.58 -8.08 4.37
C GLY A 27 0.02 -6.69 4.48
N TYR A 28 -0.81 -5.68 4.77
CA TYR A 28 -0.34 -4.33 5.01
C TYR A 28 0.42 -4.17 6.33
N SER A 29 -0.05 -4.76 7.42
CA SER A 29 0.67 -4.79 8.70
C SER A 29 2.05 -5.44 8.57
N ASN A 30 2.16 -6.49 7.75
CA ASN A 30 3.44 -7.11 7.44
C ASN A 30 4.37 -6.16 6.68
N LEU A 31 3.86 -5.35 5.75
CA LEU A 31 4.66 -4.32 5.06
C LEU A 31 5.09 -3.19 6.02
N LEU A 32 4.19 -2.71 6.87
CA LEU A 32 4.48 -1.69 7.89
C LEU A 32 5.49 -2.16 8.94
N SER A 33 5.55 -3.45 9.25
CA SER A 33 6.57 -3.97 10.17
C SER A 33 8.00 -3.92 9.59
N LYS A 34 8.13 -3.81 8.26
CA LYS A 34 9.40 -3.83 7.53
C LYS A 34 9.85 -2.44 7.09
N HIS A 35 8.91 -1.53 6.89
CA HIS A 35 9.16 -0.20 6.33
C HIS A 35 8.34 0.86 7.07
N ASP A 36 8.93 2.04 7.26
CA ASP A 36 8.19 3.20 7.77
C ASP A 36 6.99 3.52 6.88
N GLU A 37 5.88 3.92 7.50
CA GLU A 37 4.63 4.22 6.82
C GLU A 37 4.78 5.29 5.74
N ASP A 38 5.48 6.39 6.02
CA ASP A 38 5.74 7.46 5.04
C ASP A 38 6.49 6.95 3.81
N ILE A 39 7.40 5.99 4.00
CA ILE A 39 8.15 5.37 2.89
C ILE A 39 7.21 4.47 2.09
N LEU A 40 6.43 3.63 2.78
CA LEU A 40 5.50 2.70 2.16
C LEU A 40 4.43 3.44 1.34
N ASP A 41 3.81 4.47 1.91
CA ASP A 41 2.83 5.33 1.27
C ASP A 41 3.39 5.95 -0.01
N GLY A 42 4.60 6.50 0.05
CA GLY A 42 5.26 7.09 -1.12
C GLY A 42 5.50 6.08 -2.24
N HIS A 43 5.85 4.84 -1.90
CA HIS A 43 6.03 3.76 -2.89
C HIS A 43 4.70 3.28 -3.47
N LEU A 44 3.65 3.17 -2.66
CA LEU A 44 2.30 2.81 -3.12
C LEU A 44 1.75 3.86 -4.09
N ILE A 45 1.89 5.15 -3.77
CA ILE A 45 1.54 6.24 -4.70
C ILE A 45 2.32 6.11 -6.01
N TYR A 46 3.63 5.92 -5.92
CA TYR A 46 4.49 5.81 -7.10
C TYR A 46 4.10 4.63 -8.00
N LEU A 47 3.86 3.45 -7.41
CA LEU A 47 3.44 2.24 -8.14
C LEU A 47 2.06 2.41 -8.77
N SER A 48 1.14 3.11 -8.08
CA SER A 48 -0.17 3.43 -8.63
C SER A 48 -0.06 4.37 -9.84
N GLN A 49 0.80 5.40 -9.76
CA GLN A 49 1.06 6.31 -10.89
C GLN A 49 1.72 5.61 -12.08
N LYS A 50 2.50 4.55 -11.82
CA LYS A 50 3.06 3.68 -12.87
C LYS A 50 2.05 2.70 -13.45
N GLY A 51 0.84 2.62 -12.88
CA GLY A 51 -0.19 1.68 -13.30
C GLY A 51 0.13 0.22 -12.96
N LEU A 52 1.07 -0.03 -12.04
CA LEU A 52 1.43 -1.39 -11.61
C LEU A 52 0.45 -1.92 -10.56
N ILE A 53 -0.12 -1.02 -9.76
CA ILE A 53 -1.14 -1.35 -8.76
C ILE A 53 -2.34 -0.40 -8.90
N THR A 54 -3.51 -0.86 -8.47
CA THR A 54 -4.65 0.00 -8.20
C THR A 54 -4.60 0.41 -6.74
N LEU A 55 -4.62 1.72 -6.48
CA LEU A 55 -4.67 2.29 -5.14
C LEU A 55 -5.86 3.26 -5.09
N PRO A 56 -6.85 3.05 -4.21
CA PRO A 56 -7.89 4.04 -4.00
C PRO A 56 -7.23 5.31 -3.45
N ALA A 57 -7.38 6.45 -4.14
CA ALA A 57 -6.86 7.74 -3.66
C ALA A 57 -7.72 8.30 -2.52
N LYS A 58 -7.84 7.55 -1.42
CA LYS A 58 -8.61 7.91 -0.25
C LYS A 58 -7.69 7.97 0.96
N TYR A 59 -7.60 9.17 1.54
CA TYR A 59 -7.04 9.37 2.86
C TYR A 59 -8.19 9.37 3.86
N ASN A 60 -8.09 8.51 4.86
CA ASN A 60 -9.02 8.44 5.97
C ASN A 60 -8.31 8.89 7.26
N TYR A 61 -9.07 9.44 8.20
CA TYR A 61 -8.53 9.77 9.52
C TYR A 61 -8.74 8.56 10.43
N PHE A 62 -7.68 8.09 11.06
CA PHE A 62 -7.69 6.95 11.98
C PHE A 62 -7.26 7.41 13.36
N ASP A 63 -7.85 6.81 14.40
CA ASP A 63 -7.40 6.99 15.78
C ASP A 63 -6.13 6.18 16.08
N ASP A 64 -5.61 6.32 17.31
CA ASP A 64 -4.43 5.59 17.78
C ASP A 64 -4.65 4.07 17.86
N TYR A 65 -5.91 3.60 17.79
CA TYR A 65 -6.29 2.20 17.78
C TYR A 65 -6.46 1.63 16.36
N GLY A 66 -6.37 2.48 15.32
CA GLY A 66 -6.51 2.09 13.92
C GLY A 66 -7.95 2.08 13.39
N ASP A 67 -8.89 2.62 14.17
CA ASP A 67 -10.29 2.75 13.76
C ASP A 67 -10.53 4.06 13.00
N GLN A 68 -11.33 4.00 11.95
CA GLN A 68 -11.64 5.17 11.14
C GLN A 68 -12.55 6.14 11.89
N ILE A 69 -12.16 7.41 11.99
CA ILE A 69 -12.97 8.50 12.54
C ILE A 69 -13.60 9.30 11.38
N PRO A 70 -14.93 9.23 11.17
CA PRO A 70 -15.59 9.93 10.08
C PRO A 70 -15.72 11.45 10.29
N LYS A 71 -15.57 11.96 11.52
CA LYS A 71 -15.63 13.39 11.87
C LYS A 71 -14.43 13.75 12.75
N PRO A 72 -13.24 13.93 12.15
CA PRO A 72 -12.01 14.07 12.92
C PRO A 72 -11.97 15.40 13.68
N VAL A 73 -11.57 15.34 14.95
CA VAL A 73 -11.17 16.53 15.72
C VAL A 73 -9.65 16.53 15.84
N ARG A 74 -9.05 17.73 15.78
CA ARG A 74 -7.60 17.89 15.83
C ARG A 74 -7.02 17.21 17.08
N GLY A 75 -6.05 16.33 16.88
CA GLY A 75 -5.33 15.63 17.95
C GLY A 75 -5.93 14.28 18.36
N GLN A 76 -6.91 13.75 17.62
CA GLN A 76 -7.52 12.45 17.90
C GLN A 76 -6.88 11.28 17.12
N GLY A 77 -5.83 11.54 16.33
CA GLY A 77 -5.19 10.53 15.51
C GLY A 77 -4.49 11.12 14.30
N ARG A 78 -4.45 10.36 13.20
CA ARG A 78 -3.65 10.67 12.01
C ARG A 78 -4.40 10.40 10.70
N TRP A 79 -3.97 11.10 9.64
CA TRP A 79 -4.38 10.78 8.28
C TRP A 79 -3.49 9.67 7.74
N ALA A 80 -4.09 8.61 7.20
CA ALA A 80 -3.37 7.52 6.53
C ALA A 80 -4.15 7.07 5.29
N PHE A 81 -3.46 6.42 4.35
CA PHE A 81 -4.11 5.86 3.17
C PHE A 81 -5.03 4.69 3.52
N GLU A 82 -6.20 4.67 2.88
CA GLU A 82 -7.01 3.47 2.81
C GLU A 82 -6.40 2.52 1.78
N VAL A 83 -5.59 1.58 2.28
CA VAL A 83 -4.93 0.53 1.49
C VAL A 83 -5.77 -0.74 1.37
N LYS A 84 -6.82 -0.88 2.19
CA LYS A 84 -7.87 -1.88 1.99
C LYS A 84 -8.50 -1.54 0.63
N ASP A 85 -8.45 -2.46 -0.33
CA ASP A 85 -8.77 -2.26 -1.76
C ASP A 85 -7.58 -1.91 -2.68
N THR A 86 -6.34 -2.14 -2.24
CA THR A 86 -5.18 -2.12 -3.13
C THR A 86 -5.04 -3.45 -3.87
N PHE A 87 -4.92 -3.42 -5.19
CA PHE A 87 -4.76 -4.62 -6.04
C PHE A 87 -3.54 -4.51 -6.93
N ILE A 88 -2.85 -5.63 -7.20
CA ILE A 88 -1.90 -5.69 -8.31
C ILE A 88 -2.68 -5.69 -9.63
N THR A 89 -2.18 -4.96 -10.62
CA THR A 89 -2.73 -4.99 -11.99
C THR A 89 -2.07 -6.08 -12.83
N CYS A 90 -2.62 -6.40 -14.00
CA CYS A 90 -1.91 -7.24 -14.97
C CYS A 90 -0.53 -6.70 -15.31
N HIS A 91 -0.39 -5.38 -15.49
CA HIS A 91 0.90 -4.76 -15.76
C HIS A 91 1.91 -4.94 -14.62
N GLY A 92 1.43 -4.93 -13.36
CA GLY A 92 2.26 -5.24 -12.19
C GLY A 92 2.73 -6.68 -12.14
N ILE A 93 1.89 -7.63 -12.55
CA ILE A 93 2.25 -9.06 -12.64
C ILE A 93 3.28 -9.26 -13.76
N ASP A 94 3.05 -8.69 -14.94
CA ASP A 94 3.98 -8.78 -16.07
C ASP A 94 5.35 -8.16 -15.71
N TYR A 95 5.33 -7.02 -15.01
CA TYR A 95 6.56 -6.39 -14.51
C TYR A 95 7.37 -7.32 -13.59
N LEU A 96 6.73 -8.06 -12.68
CA LEU A 96 7.42 -9.04 -11.83
C LEU A 96 8.02 -10.18 -12.65
N ALA A 97 7.28 -10.70 -13.63
CA ALA A 97 7.76 -11.76 -14.51
C ALA A 97 9.00 -11.33 -15.30
N ASP A 98 9.03 -10.08 -15.80
CA ASP A 98 10.18 -9.50 -16.50
C ASP A 98 11.42 -9.34 -15.61
N GLN A 99 11.23 -9.16 -14.30
CA GLN A 99 12.31 -9.13 -13.31
C GLN A 99 12.79 -10.53 -12.89
N GLY A 100 12.14 -11.60 -13.36
CA GLY A 100 12.46 -12.99 -13.00
C GLY A 100 11.95 -13.42 -11.62
N VAL A 101 10.84 -12.83 -11.15
CA VAL A 101 10.29 -12.96 -9.79
C VAL A 101 8.87 -13.50 -9.79
#